data_AF-A0A526ZYZ5-F1
#
_entry.id   AF-A0A526ZYZ5-F1
#
_cell.length_a   1.000
_cell.length_b   1.000
_cell.length_c   1.000
_cell.angle_alpha   90.00
_cell.angle_beta   90.00
_cell.angle_gamma   90.00
#
_symmetry.space_group_name_H-M   'P 1'
#
loop_
_entity.id
_entity.type
_entity.pdbx_description
1 polymer ?
#
loop_
_entity_poly.entity_id
_entity_poly.type
_entity_poly.pdbx_seq_one_letter_code
_entity_poly.pdbx_strand_id
1 'polypeptide(L)'
;MLISIFVTGWTVYRDVIQKPRFRVTTSVKHVYQQHQALIGPDFWVEALNMGPSPNRVGLVFARPSWFNRKFRKAKSAFIAHDHTHLGSTAKGQRVEVGDSVGFVFPLRGEFLSGNFAQMGVADGFGRIHWASGKSFRAAAADARKHLPPAPETLVQTLG
;
A
#
# COMPACT_ATOMS: atom_id res chain seq x y z
N MET A 1 27.09 -39.13 4.61
CA MET A 1 26.17 -38.72 3.52
C MET A 1 24.74 -38.43 3.95
N LEU A 2 24.21 -38.95 5.06
CA LEU A 2 22.85 -38.59 5.53
C LEU A 2 22.76 -37.14 6.01
N ILE A 3 23.77 -36.64 6.71
CA ILE A 3 23.79 -35.27 7.27
C ILE A 3 23.65 -34.21 6.17
N SER A 4 24.28 -34.40 5.01
CA SER A 4 24.18 -33.46 3.89
C SER A 4 22.78 -33.40 3.26
N ILE A 5 22.04 -34.52 3.23
CA ILE A 5 20.67 -34.57 2.70
C ILE A 5 19.70 -33.86 3.67
N PHE A 6 19.85 -34.08 4.98
CA PHE A 6 19.05 -33.40 5.99
C PHE A 6 19.30 -31.89 6.02
N VAL A 7 20.56 -31.46 5.96
CA VAL A 7 20.89 -30.03 5.89
C VAL A 7 20.30 -29.39 4.65
N THR A 8 20.43 -30.04 3.48
CA THR A 8 19.88 -29.54 2.21
C THR A 8 18.35 -29.51 2.23
N GLY A 9 17.70 -30.54 2.76
CA GLY A 9 16.25 -30.59 2.91
C GLY A 9 15.72 -29.50 3.84
N TRP A 10 16.45 -29.19 4.93
CA TRP A 10 16.08 -28.14 5.87
C TRP A 10 16.20 -26.73 5.28
N THR A 11 17.26 -26.44 4.52
CA THR A 11 17.39 -25.13 3.84
C THR A 11 16.30 -24.95 2.79
N VAL A 12 16.02 -25.98 1.98
CA VAL A 12 14.93 -25.92 0.99
C VAL A 12 13.58 -25.75 1.68
N TYR A 13 13.32 -26.47 2.78
CA TYR A 13 12.08 -26.32 3.54
C TYR A 13 11.91 -24.91 4.08
N ARG A 14 12.94 -24.34 4.72
CA ARG A 14 12.91 -22.95 5.21
C ARG A 14 12.66 -21.98 4.06
N ASP A 15 13.42 -22.07 2.97
CA ASP A 15 13.35 -21.06 1.91
C ASP A 15 12.07 -21.15 1.06
N VAL A 16 11.49 -22.35 0.92
CA VAL A 16 10.28 -22.56 0.11
C VAL A 16 9.00 -22.33 0.93
N ILE A 17 8.97 -22.67 2.22
CA ILE A 17 7.72 -22.67 3.00
C ILE A 17 7.60 -21.42 3.85
N GLN A 18 8.70 -20.92 4.42
CA GLN A 18 8.71 -19.71 5.23
C GLN A 18 8.80 -18.44 4.38
N LYS A 19 7.86 -18.30 3.43
CA LYS A 19 7.79 -17.13 2.56
C LYS A 19 7.42 -15.89 3.37
N PRO A 20 8.10 -14.75 3.17
CA PRO A 20 7.67 -13.49 3.75
C PRO A 20 6.24 -13.16 3.34
N ARG A 21 5.45 -12.65 4.30
CA ARG A 21 4.04 -12.32 4.10
C ARG A 21 3.78 -10.95 4.70
N PHE A 22 3.51 -9.97 3.85
CA PHE A 22 3.00 -8.69 4.31
C PHE A 22 1.48 -8.67 4.19
N ARG A 23 0.81 -8.33 5.30
CA ARG A 23 -0.61 -8.02 5.26
C ARG A 23 -0.75 -6.54 4.94
N VAL A 24 -1.28 -6.23 3.76
CA VAL A 24 -1.48 -4.84 3.34
C VAL A 24 -2.92 -4.40 3.60
N THR A 25 -3.06 -3.29 4.29
CA THR A 25 -4.35 -2.65 4.61
C THR A 25 -4.37 -1.23 4.08
N THR A 26 -5.54 -0.77 3.63
CA THR A 26 -5.73 0.60 3.15
C THR A 26 -6.86 1.27 3.90
N SER A 27 -6.65 2.53 4.28
CA SER A 27 -7.60 3.31 5.09
C SER A 27 -7.37 4.80 4.92
N VAL A 28 -8.37 5.61 5.22
CA VAL A 28 -8.20 7.07 5.35
C VAL A 28 -8.07 7.38 6.84
N LYS A 29 -7.04 8.14 7.22
CA LYS A 29 -6.77 8.46 8.62
C LYS A 29 -6.47 9.95 8.79
N HIS A 30 -6.78 10.46 9.97
CA HIS A 30 -6.35 11.75 10.44
C HIS A 30 -5.28 11.55 11.51
N VAL A 31 -4.26 12.41 11.53
CA VAL A 31 -3.23 12.41 12.56
C VAL A 31 -3.58 13.47 13.59
N TYR A 32 -3.78 13.02 14.83
CA TYR A 32 -4.01 13.88 15.97
C TYR A 32 -2.71 14.06 16.75
N GLN A 33 -2.29 15.30 16.95
CA GLN A 33 -1.15 15.64 17.78
C GLN A 33 -1.61 16.64 18.85
N GLN A 34 -1.28 16.36 20.12
CA GLN A 34 -1.64 17.26 21.22
C GLN A 34 -1.03 18.65 20.96
N HIS A 35 -1.88 19.68 21.01
CA HIS A 35 -1.54 21.10 20.77
C HIS A 35 -1.23 21.50 19.32
N GLN A 36 -1.53 20.66 18.33
CA GLN A 36 -1.41 21.04 16.91
C GLN A 36 -2.73 20.89 16.16
N ALA A 37 -2.84 21.56 15.01
CA ALA A 37 -3.96 21.41 14.10
C ALA A 37 -4.05 19.97 13.58
N LEU A 38 -5.27 19.51 13.33
CA LEU A 38 -5.54 18.18 12.75
C LEU A 38 -4.84 18.07 11.39
N ILE A 39 -4.00 17.05 11.22
CA ILE A 39 -3.33 16.77 9.94
C ILE A 39 -4.11 15.67 9.21
N GLY A 40 -4.41 15.92 7.94
CA GLY A 40 -5.22 15.05 7.09
C GLY A 40 -6.63 15.62 6.83
N PRO A 41 -7.55 14.82 6.27
CA PRO A 41 -7.43 13.38 6.03
C PRO A 41 -6.45 13.02 4.91
N ASP A 42 -5.71 11.93 5.10
CA ASP A 42 -4.81 11.36 4.09
C ASP A 42 -5.11 9.90 3.83
N PHE A 43 -4.65 9.39 2.69
CA PHE A 43 -4.80 7.99 2.33
C PHE A 43 -3.60 7.19 2.80
N TRP A 44 -3.85 6.15 3.59
CA TRP A 44 -2.82 5.31 4.18
C TRP A 44 -2.83 3.92 3.57
N VAL A 45 -1.63 3.44 3.26
CA VAL A 45 -1.36 2.04 2.94
C VAL A 45 -0.41 1.52 3.99
N GLU A 46 -0.83 0.52 4.75
CA GLU A 46 -0.05 -0.07 5.82
C GLU A 46 0.34 -1.49 5.46
N ALA A 47 1.60 -1.84 5.62
CA ALA A 47 2.13 -3.17 5.41
C ALA A 47 2.64 -3.74 6.74
N LEU A 48 1.91 -4.71 7.29
CA LEU A 48 2.28 -5.43 8.52
C LEU A 48 3.07 -6.68 8.16
N ASN A 49 4.27 -6.84 8.74
CA ASN A 49 5.07 -8.05 8.54
C ASN A 49 4.51 -9.21 9.37
N MET A 50 3.83 -10.13 8.70
CA MET A 50 3.34 -11.41 9.26
C MET A 50 4.22 -12.59 8.84
N GLY A 51 5.39 -12.30 8.25
CA GLY A 51 6.34 -13.30 7.84
C GLY A 51 7.09 -13.93 9.03
N PRO A 52 7.74 -15.07 8.82
CA PRO A 52 8.54 -15.73 9.86
C PRO A 52 9.90 -15.06 10.09
N SER A 53 10.30 -14.13 9.22
CA SER A 53 11.57 -13.42 9.30
C SER A 53 11.40 -11.94 8.98
N PRO A 54 12.33 -11.09 9.47
CA PRO A 54 12.33 -9.68 9.14
C PRO A 54 12.57 -9.48 7.65
N ASN A 55 11.87 -8.52 7.05
CA ASN A 55 11.95 -8.27 5.62
C ASN A 55 11.94 -6.78 5.33
N ARG A 56 12.41 -6.39 4.14
CA ARG A 56 12.35 -5.01 3.68
C ARG A 56 11.04 -4.78 2.97
N VAL A 57 10.50 -3.58 3.15
CA VAL A 57 9.35 -3.09 2.42
C VAL A 57 9.84 -2.09 1.39
N GLY A 58 9.44 -2.30 0.14
CA GLY A 58 9.81 -1.49 -0.99
C GLY A 58 8.68 -0.53 -1.39
N LEU A 59 8.42 -0.50 -2.68
CA LEU A 59 7.55 0.48 -3.32
C LEU A 59 6.07 0.07 -3.29
N VAL A 60 5.19 1.08 -3.34
CA VAL A 60 3.75 0.88 -3.44
C VAL A 60 3.33 0.87 -4.90
N PHE A 61 2.53 -0.13 -5.27
CA PHE A 61 2.02 -0.33 -6.61
C PHE A 61 0.50 -0.33 -6.61
N ALA A 62 -0.11 0.28 -7.61
CA ALA A 62 -1.51 0.07 -7.94
C ALA A 62 -1.66 -0.84 -9.14
N ARG A 63 -2.70 -1.68 -9.10
CA ARG A 63 -3.09 -2.51 -10.24
C ARG A 63 -4.47 -2.13 -10.76
N PRO A 64 -4.66 -2.09 -12.09
CA PRO A 64 -5.97 -1.91 -12.68
C PRO A 64 -6.87 -3.12 -12.40
N SER A 65 -8.18 -2.94 -12.61
CA SER A 65 -9.13 -4.04 -12.59
C SER A 65 -8.77 -5.09 -13.66
N TRP A 66 -9.17 -6.34 -13.42
CA TRP A 66 -8.97 -7.43 -14.39
C TRP A 66 -9.53 -7.07 -15.77
N PHE A 67 -10.71 -6.42 -15.79
CA PHE A 67 -11.35 -5.97 -17.01
C PHE A 67 -10.49 -4.92 -17.73
N ASN A 68 -10.02 -3.90 -17.02
CA ASN A 68 -9.18 -2.86 -17.62
C ASN A 68 -7.82 -3.39 -18.09
N ARG A 69 -7.29 -4.42 -17.41
CA ARG A 69 -6.07 -5.12 -17.84
C ARG A 69 -6.28 -5.85 -19.17
N LYS A 70 -7.43 -6.49 -19.37
CA LYS A 70 -7.74 -7.25 -20.59
C LYS A 70 -8.11 -6.36 -21.78
N PHE A 71 -8.86 -5.27 -21.54
CA PHE A 71 -9.44 -4.47 -22.62
C PHE A 71 -8.74 -3.15 -22.92
N ARG A 72 -7.97 -2.58 -21.98
CA ARG A 72 -7.50 -1.17 -22.09
C ARG A 72 -6.00 -0.95 -21.95
N LYS A 73 -5.15 -1.97 -22.14
CA LYS A 73 -3.67 -1.89 -21.99
C LYS A 73 -3.22 -1.19 -20.69
N ALA A 74 -4.09 -1.11 -19.67
CA ALA A 74 -3.79 -0.41 -18.43
C ALA A 74 -2.66 -1.16 -17.73
N LYS A 75 -1.55 -0.47 -17.48
CA LYS A 75 -0.39 -1.02 -16.78
C LYS A 75 -0.53 -0.78 -15.28
N SER A 76 0.10 -1.65 -14.48
CA SER A 76 0.31 -1.36 -13.07
C SER A 76 1.16 -0.10 -12.95
N ALA A 77 0.80 0.76 -12.00
CA ALA A 77 1.47 2.02 -11.75
C ALA A 77 2.22 1.96 -10.43
N PHE A 78 3.43 2.51 -10.41
CA PHE A 78 4.09 2.85 -9.17
C PHE A 78 3.47 4.13 -8.62
N ILE A 79 3.23 4.19 -7.31
CA ILE A 79 2.70 5.38 -6.65
C ILE A 79 3.73 5.85 -5.64
N ALA A 80 4.25 7.05 -5.88
CA ALA A 80 5.12 7.73 -4.94
C ALA A 80 4.30 8.18 -3.73
N HIS A 81 4.78 7.85 -2.54
CA HIS A 81 4.17 8.29 -1.29
C HIS A 81 4.82 9.60 -0.84
N ASP A 82 4.14 10.30 0.06
CA ASP A 82 4.71 11.48 0.69
C ASP A 82 5.75 11.07 1.74
N HIS A 83 7.01 11.32 1.43
CA HIS A 83 8.14 11.03 2.31
C HIS A 83 8.29 12.06 3.45
N THR A 84 7.64 13.23 3.32
CA THR A 84 7.72 14.33 4.28
C THR A 84 6.62 14.27 5.34
N HIS A 85 5.58 13.48 5.09
CA HIS A 85 4.46 13.32 6.01
C HIS A 85 4.91 12.66 7.32
N LEU A 86 4.51 13.23 8.47
CA LEU A 86 4.88 12.74 9.82
C LEU A 86 4.50 11.28 10.06
N GLY A 87 3.42 10.85 9.42
CA GLY A 87 2.91 9.48 9.45
C GLY A 87 3.66 8.46 8.60
N SER A 88 4.57 8.91 7.72
CA SER A 88 5.28 8.03 6.80
C SER A 88 6.46 7.36 7.50
N THR A 89 6.35 6.05 7.71
CA THR A 89 7.42 5.24 8.33
C THR A 89 8.21 4.44 7.29
N ALA A 90 7.84 4.54 6.01
CA ALA A 90 8.42 3.79 4.91
C ALA A 90 9.79 4.32 4.43
N LYS A 91 10.82 4.26 5.29
CA LYS A 91 12.19 4.66 4.92
C LYS A 91 13.08 3.48 4.55
N GLY A 92 12.68 2.61 3.62
CA GLY A 92 13.53 1.50 3.15
C GLY A 92 14.07 0.60 4.27
N GLN A 93 13.39 0.61 5.42
CA GLN A 93 13.86 -0.01 6.65
C GLN A 93 13.58 -1.51 6.61
N ARG A 94 14.44 -2.24 7.34
CA ARG A 94 14.16 -3.62 7.72
C ARG A 94 12.99 -3.59 8.70
N VAL A 95 11.93 -4.30 8.36
CA VAL A 95 10.71 -4.41 9.16
C VAL A 95 10.75 -5.72 9.91
N GLU A 96 10.78 -5.65 11.24
CA GLU A 96 10.76 -6.82 12.09
C GLU A 96 9.38 -7.49 12.06
N VAL A 97 9.31 -8.73 12.52
CA VAL A 97 8.04 -9.50 12.51
C VAL A 97 7.10 -8.88 13.54
N GLY A 98 5.87 -8.57 13.12
CA GLY A 98 4.89 -7.86 13.94
C GLY A 98 4.90 -6.34 13.76
N ASP A 99 5.93 -5.78 13.13
CA ASP A 99 6.00 -4.34 12.84
C ASP A 99 5.24 -3.98 11.57
N SER A 100 4.74 -2.74 11.55
CA SER A 100 4.02 -2.18 10.41
C SER A 100 4.71 -0.97 9.82
N VAL A 101 4.65 -0.86 8.50
CA VAL A 101 5.12 0.31 7.76
C VAL A 101 3.94 1.02 7.12
N GLY A 102 3.84 2.32 7.37
CA GLY A 102 2.82 3.21 6.82
C GLY A 102 3.36 4.03 5.65
N PHE A 103 2.64 3.98 4.55
CA PHE A 103 2.81 4.86 3.40
C PHE A 103 1.63 5.83 3.36
N VAL A 104 1.93 7.12 3.29
CA VAL A 104 0.91 8.16 3.27
C VAL A 104 0.84 8.78 1.88
N PHE A 105 -0.37 8.96 1.37
CA PHE A 105 -0.64 9.57 0.09
C PHE A 105 -1.65 10.70 0.26
N PRO A 106 -1.41 11.85 -0.39
CA PRO A 106 -2.38 12.94 -0.38
C PRO A 106 -3.66 12.51 -1.11
N LEU A 107 -4.82 12.93 -0.60
CA LEU A 107 -6.12 12.58 -1.19
C LEU A 107 -6.32 13.11 -2.62
N ARG A 108 -5.51 14.07 -3.08
CA ARG A 108 -5.59 14.61 -4.45
C ARG A 108 -4.82 13.76 -5.47
N GLY A 109 -4.28 12.60 -5.09
CA GLY A 109 -3.49 11.78 -6.00
C GLY A 109 -4.32 11.14 -7.13
N GLU A 110 -3.72 11.07 -8.32
CA GLU A 110 -4.31 10.43 -9.51
C GLU A 110 -4.64 8.94 -9.31
N PHE A 111 -4.15 8.32 -8.25
CA PHE A 111 -4.48 6.93 -7.92
C PHE A 111 -5.93 6.71 -7.49
N LEU A 112 -6.65 7.77 -7.08
CA LEU A 112 -8.08 7.69 -6.73
C LEU A 112 -9.00 7.91 -7.93
N SER A 113 -8.55 8.68 -8.92
CA SER A 113 -9.25 8.91 -10.19
C SER A 113 -8.91 7.86 -11.25
N GLY A 114 -7.68 7.33 -11.21
CA GLY A 114 -7.24 6.21 -12.01
C GLY A 114 -8.08 4.97 -11.68
N ASN A 115 -8.52 4.25 -12.71
CA ASN A 115 -9.37 3.06 -12.57
C ASN A 115 -8.62 1.83 -12.00
N PHE A 116 -7.97 2.02 -10.85
CA PHE A 116 -7.26 1.01 -10.09
C PHE A 116 -8.23 0.21 -9.24
N ALA A 117 -7.97 -1.09 -9.13
CA ALA A 117 -8.79 -2.00 -8.35
C ALA A 117 -8.19 -2.31 -6.98
N GLN A 118 -6.87 -2.24 -6.85
CA GLN A 118 -6.14 -2.55 -5.63
C GLN A 118 -4.80 -1.81 -5.59
N MET A 119 -4.34 -1.56 -4.36
CA MET A 119 -2.96 -1.17 -4.07
C MET A 119 -2.25 -2.32 -3.36
N GLY A 120 -0.93 -2.36 -3.49
CA GLY A 120 -0.09 -3.36 -2.88
C GLY A 120 1.31 -2.82 -2.66
N VAL A 121 2.10 -3.58 -1.92
CA VAL A 121 3.44 -3.19 -1.53
C VAL A 121 4.42 -4.28 -1.94
N ALA A 122 5.50 -3.88 -2.59
CA ALA A 122 6.58 -4.80 -2.93
C ALA A 122 7.45 -5.09 -1.69
N ASP A 123 7.85 -6.33 -1.53
CA ASP A 123 8.84 -6.72 -0.53
C ASP A 123 10.28 -6.63 -1.08
N GLY A 124 11.27 -6.87 -0.21
CA GLY A 124 12.68 -6.90 -0.58
C GLY A 124 13.07 -7.97 -1.60
N PHE A 125 12.18 -8.94 -1.87
CA PHE A 125 12.36 -9.99 -2.88
C PHE A 125 11.59 -9.71 -4.18
N GLY A 126 11.01 -8.51 -4.31
CA GLY A 126 10.26 -8.10 -5.50
C GLY A 126 8.85 -8.69 -5.61
N ARG A 127 8.34 -9.38 -4.57
CA ARG A 127 6.96 -9.90 -4.56
C ARG A 127 6.02 -8.80 -4.10
N ILE A 128 4.91 -8.65 -4.81
CA ILE A 128 3.89 -7.64 -4.47
C ILE A 128 2.80 -8.27 -3.62
N HIS A 129 2.64 -7.76 -2.40
CA HIS A 129 1.57 -8.11 -1.48
C HIS A 129 0.41 -7.16 -1.69
N TRP A 130 -0.71 -7.67 -2.19
CA TRP A 130 -1.87 -6.85 -2.53
C TRP A 130 -2.81 -6.69 -1.34
N ALA A 131 -3.29 -5.46 -1.13
CA ALA A 131 -4.39 -5.22 -0.22
C ALA A 131 -5.67 -5.88 -0.75
N SER A 132 -6.58 -6.21 0.16
CA SER A 132 -7.90 -6.71 -0.25
C SER A 132 -8.63 -5.63 -1.06
N GLY A 133 -9.23 -6.02 -2.19
CA GLY A 133 -9.96 -5.06 -3.03
C GLY A 133 -11.17 -4.44 -2.33
N LYS A 134 -11.73 -5.14 -1.35
CA LYS A 134 -12.80 -4.60 -0.49
C LYS A 134 -12.28 -3.44 0.36
N SER A 135 -11.13 -3.61 1.04
CA SER A 135 -10.50 -2.56 1.84
C SER A 135 -10.11 -1.36 0.97
N PHE A 136 -9.53 -1.60 -0.21
CA PHE A 136 -9.17 -0.51 -1.12
C PHE A 136 -10.39 0.28 -1.59
N ARG A 137 -11.47 -0.40 -2.03
CA ARG A 137 -12.70 0.27 -2.45
C ARG A 137 -13.36 1.04 -1.32
N ALA A 138 -13.38 0.48 -0.11
CA ALA A 138 -13.92 1.16 1.06
C ALA A 138 -13.13 2.43 1.38
N ALA A 139 -11.79 2.34 1.42
CA ALA A 139 -10.92 3.48 1.64
C ALA A 139 -11.02 4.53 0.52
N ALA A 140 -11.12 4.10 -0.74
CA ALA A 140 -11.31 5.02 -1.87
C ALA A 140 -12.68 5.72 -1.84
N ALA A 141 -13.73 5.02 -1.41
CA ALA A 141 -15.05 5.61 -1.23
C ALA A 141 -15.04 6.63 -0.08
N ASP A 142 -14.32 6.34 1.00
CA ASP A 142 -14.17 7.25 2.14
C ASP A 142 -13.36 8.49 1.77
N ALA A 143 -12.24 8.30 1.07
CA ALA A 143 -11.40 9.37 0.52
C ALA A 143 -12.20 10.37 -0.33
N ARG A 144 -13.14 9.87 -1.14
CA ARG A 144 -14.01 10.70 -1.99
C ARG A 144 -14.96 11.60 -1.21
N LYS A 145 -15.34 11.25 0.02
CA LYS A 145 -16.18 12.13 0.86
C LYS A 145 -15.44 13.37 1.33
N HIS A 146 -14.12 13.29 1.42
CA HIS A 146 -13.26 14.37 1.90
C HIS A 146 -12.65 15.19 0.77
N LEU A 147 -12.87 14.79 -0.49
CA LEU A 147 -12.45 15.58 -1.64
C LEU A 147 -13.44 16.74 -1.86
N PRO A 148 -12.96 17.99 -2.03
CA PRO A 148 -13.83 19.07 -2.48
C PRO A 148 -14.41 18.72 -3.87
N PRO A 149 -15.60 19.26 -4.23
CA PRO A 149 -16.15 19.06 -5.56
C PRO A 149 -15.13 19.52 -6.62
N ALA A 150 -15.07 18.78 -7.73
CA ALA A 150 -14.15 19.08 -8.82
C ALA A 150 -14.31 20.55 -9.27
N PRO A 151 -13.22 21.25 -9.63
CA PRO A 151 -13.26 22.68 -9.95
C PRO A 151 -14.18 23.05 -11.14
N GLU A 152 -14.69 22.08 -11.89
CA GLU A 152 -15.60 22.30 -13.02
C GLU A 152 -17.02 22.77 -12.62
N THR A 153 -17.44 22.62 -11.35
CA THR A 153 -18.78 23.06 -10.92
C THR A 153 -18.88 24.50 -10.42
N LEU A 154 -17.76 25.20 -10.22
CA LEU A 154 -17.75 26.59 -9.74
C LEU A 154 -17.89 27.63 -10.86
N VAL A 155 -17.74 27.23 -12.12
CA VAL A 155 -17.88 28.14 -13.27
C VAL A 155 -19.35 28.28 -13.71
N GLN A 156 -20.23 27.35 -13.35
CA GLN A 156 -21.64 27.36 -13.78
C GLN A 156 -22.62 28.01 -12.79
N THR A 157 -22.18 28.36 -11.59
CA THR A 157 -23.03 29.00 -10.56
C THR A 157 -22.81 30.51 -10.41
N LEU A 158 -21.95 31.10 -11.25
CA LEU A 158 -21.67 32.54 -11.30
C LEU A 158 -22.00 33.17 -12.67
N GLY A 159 -22.75 32.46 -13.52
CA GLY A 159 -23.22 32.93 -14.83
C GLY A 159 -24.70 33.23 -14.84
#